data_AF-A0A835M2A9-F1
#
_entry.id   AF-A0A835M2A9-F1
#
_cell.length_a   1.000
_cell.length_b   1.000
_cell.length_c   1.000
_cell.angle_alpha   90.00
_cell.angle_beta   90.00
_cell.angle_gamma   90.00
#
_symmetry.space_group_name_H-M   'P 1'
#
loop_
_entity.id
_entity.type
_entity.pdbx_description
1 polymer ?
#
loop_
_entity_poly.entity_id
_entity_poly.type
_entity_poly.pdbx_seq_one_letter_code
_entity_poly.pdbx_strand_id
1 'polypeptide(L)'
;MAIYLTVLILVMAFAATANTSNKTSRNENLAVAIHEMQTATYFSFVMLIKMYKAGKMQGNITFLMPSDRTLSEITLPKEAINDFMLRHTIPSTLLFDHLQGFPTGSMIPTSQSDYMLRISNNGRKNFYLNNVQIIKPNICTAGSSIRCHGIKGVLMPMEPASNATLPSPTCSPHNPKAPTAPPISPKHPAAPATPTHRPSPFPPMPSQGPIKQISTAAPPPTGSKKSSSDKIVRGILHSVAPCMILAFVTFKI
;
A
#
# COMPACT_ATOMS: atom_id res chain seq x y z
N MET A 1 27.51 -41.36 -14.32
CA MET A 1 28.37 -40.26 -13.81
C MET A 1 28.36 -39.03 -14.73
N ALA A 2 28.69 -39.16 -16.02
CA ALA A 2 28.73 -38.00 -16.95
C ALA A 2 27.38 -37.28 -17.12
N ILE A 3 26.26 -38.01 -17.27
CA ILE A 3 24.91 -37.43 -17.38
C ILE A 3 24.52 -36.69 -16.10
N TYR A 4 24.93 -37.18 -14.94
CA TYR A 4 24.62 -36.55 -13.66
C TYR A 4 25.38 -35.23 -13.50
N LEU A 5 26.65 -35.20 -13.92
CA LEU A 5 27.49 -33.99 -13.94
C LEU A 5 26.97 -32.93 -14.92
N THR A 6 26.54 -33.33 -16.12
CA THR A 6 25.97 -32.39 -17.10
C THR A 6 24.65 -31.80 -16.62
N VAL A 7 23.76 -32.62 -16.04
CA VAL A 7 22.51 -32.15 -15.42
C VAL A 7 22.79 -31.18 -14.27
N LEU A 8 23.76 -31.48 -13.41
CA LEU A 8 24.15 -30.62 -12.29
C LEU A 8 24.66 -29.25 -12.76
N ILE A 9 25.52 -29.22 -13.78
CA ILE A 9 26.04 -27.97 -14.35
C ILE A 9 24.90 -27.13 -14.95
N LEU A 10 23.97 -27.78 -15.66
CA LEU A 10 22.86 -27.10 -16.30
C LEU A 10 21.90 -26.49 -15.26
N VAL A 11 21.62 -27.20 -14.16
CA VAL A 11 20.82 -26.69 -13.02
C VAL A 11 21.50 -25.49 -12.36
N MET A 12 22.82 -25.55 -12.13
CA MET A 12 23.56 -24.44 -11.52
C MET A 12 23.61 -23.20 -12.43
N ALA A 13 23.78 -23.39 -13.74
CA ALA A 13 23.72 -22.31 -14.72
C ALA A 13 22.33 -21.67 -14.77
N PHE A 14 21.26 -22.46 -14.70
CA PHE A 14 19.88 -21.97 -14.68
C PHE A 14 19.54 -21.21 -13.39
N ALA A 15 20.03 -21.69 -12.23
CA ALA A 15 19.86 -21.00 -10.96
C ALA A 15 20.61 -19.65 -10.92
N ALA A 16 21.79 -19.57 -11.54
CA ALA A 16 22.57 -18.34 -11.62
C ALA A 16 21.89 -17.26 -12.48
N THR A 17 21.28 -17.64 -13.61
CA THR A 17 20.59 -16.69 -14.51
C THR A 17 19.26 -16.19 -13.95
N ALA A 18 18.53 -17.01 -13.19
CA ALA A 18 17.30 -16.59 -12.53
C ALA A 18 17.55 -15.47 -11.49
N ASN A 19 18.64 -15.57 -10.73
CA ASN A 19 18.99 -14.61 -9.69
C ASN A 19 19.44 -13.25 -10.25
N THR A 20 20.16 -13.24 -11.38
CA THR A 20 20.63 -12.00 -12.01
C THR A 20 19.48 -11.21 -12.62
N SER A 21 18.56 -11.88 -13.32
CA SER A 21 17.36 -11.25 -13.89
C SER A 21 16.51 -10.54 -12.83
N ASN A 22 16.26 -11.21 -11.70
CA ASN A 22 15.46 -10.65 -10.60
C ASN A 22 16.14 -9.45 -9.92
N LYS A 23 17.47 -9.48 -9.76
CA LYS A 23 18.24 -8.35 -9.22
C LYS A 23 18.21 -7.13 -10.15
N THR A 24 18.36 -7.33 -11.46
CA THR A 24 18.31 -6.26 -12.46
C THR A 24 16.93 -5.60 -12.49
N SER A 25 15.86 -6.40 -12.62
CA SER A 25 14.49 -5.88 -12.61
C SER A 25 14.15 -5.14 -11.31
N ARG A 26 14.69 -5.56 -10.17
CA ARG A 26 14.51 -4.85 -8.89
C ARG A 26 15.21 -3.50 -8.87
N ASN A 27 16.44 -3.44 -9.36
CA ASN A 27 17.19 -2.18 -9.43
C ASN A 27 16.48 -1.18 -10.35
N GLU A 28 15.91 -1.66 -11.46
CA GLU A 28 15.07 -0.86 -12.36
C GLU A 28 13.81 -0.35 -11.65
N ASN A 29 13.06 -1.24 -10.99
CA ASN A 29 11.87 -0.85 -10.21
C ASN A 29 12.20 0.17 -9.11
N LEU A 30 13.35 0.01 -8.43
CA LEU A 30 13.81 0.96 -7.43
C LEU A 30 14.20 2.30 -8.04
N ALA A 31 14.90 2.30 -9.18
CA ALA A 31 15.25 3.53 -9.88
C ALA A 31 14.01 4.30 -10.33
N VAL A 32 13.00 3.60 -10.85
CA VAL A 32 11.70 4.17 -11.22
C VAL A 32 10.99 4.74 -9.99
N ALA A 33 10.90 3.98 -8.90
CA ALA A 33 10.27 4.45 -7.66
C ALA A 33 10.99 5.68 -7.08
N ILE A 34 12.33 5.70 -7.07
CA ILE A 34 13.11 6.87 -6.62
C ILE A 34 12.78 8.10 -7.47
N HIS A 35 12.69 7.95 -8.79
CA HIS A 35 12.33 9.06 -9.68
C HIS A 35 10.92 9.58 -9.39
N GLU A 36 9.94 8.70 -9.17
CA GLU A 36 8.58 9.07 -8.78
C GLU A 36 8.55 9.78 -7.40
N MET A 37 9.29 9.29 -6.41
CA MET A 37 9.43 9.91 -5.09
C MET A 37 10.02 11.33 -5.16
N GLN A 38 11.07 11.52 -5.98
CA GLN A 38 11.71 12.82 -6.18
C GLN A 38 10.78 13.81 -6.87
N THR A 39 10.06 13.36 -7.91
CA THR A 39 9.03 14.16 -8.60
C THR A 39 7.92 14.59 -7.64
N ALA A 40 7.59 13.73 -6.67
CA ALA A 40 6.60 14.00 -5.62
C ALA A 40 7.13 14.77 -4.40
N THR A 41 8.39 15.24 -4.44
CA THR A 41 9.11 16.01 -3.42
C THR A 41 9.37 15.28 -2.09
N TYR A 42 9.80 14.01 -2.16
CA TYR A 42 10.23 13.20 -1.00
C TYR A 42 11.74 12.91 -1.03
N PHE A 43 12.57 13.96 -1.14
CA PHE A 43 14.02 13.83 -1.32
C PHE A 43 14.72 13.26 -0.09
N SER A 44 14.26 13.62 1.10
CA SER A 44 14.86 13.17 2.36
C SER A 44 14.62 11.68 2.57
N PHE A 45 13.43 11.18 2.24
CA PHE A 45 13.14 9.74 2.30
C PHE A 45 13.97 8.95 1.29
N VAL A 46 14.17 9.48 0.08
CA VAL A 46 15.09 8.90 -0.92
C VAL A 46 16.53 8.81 -0.39
N MET A 47 16.99 9.80 0.37
CA MET A 47 18.30 9.75 1.02
C MET A 47 18.37 8.60 2.05
N LEU A 48 17.32 8.41 2.85
CA LEU A 48 17.24 7.28 3.80
C LEU A 48 17.28 5.92 3.11
N ILE A 49 16.60 5.76 1.96
CA ILE A 49 16.67 4.54 1.14
C ILE A 49 18.11 4.25 0.70
N LYS A 50 18.85 5.28 0.27
CA LYS A 50 20.26 5.13 -0.13
C LYS A 50 21.14 4.73 1.05
N MET A 51 20.92 5.32 2.22
CA MET A 51 21.67 5.02 3.46
C MET A 51 21.39 3.62 4.01
N TYR A 52 20.14 3.17 3.94
CA TYR A 52 19.72 1.82 4.36
C TYR A 52 20.36 0.70 3.52
N LYS A 53 20.88 1.05 2.34
CA LYS A 53 21.37 0.15 1.28
C LYS A 53 20.21 -0.60 0.65
N ALA A 54 19.81 -0.17 -0.55
CA ALA A 54 18.80 -0.79 -1.42
C ALA A 54 18.84 -2.33 -1.48
N GLY A 55 20.02 -2.96 -1.37
CA GLY A 55 20.17 -4.42 -1.39
C GLY A 55 19.54 -5.17 -0.20
N LYS A 56 19.20 -4.48 0.89
CA LYS A 56 18.44 -5.06 2.02
C LYS A 56 16.93 -5.09 1.78
N MET A 57 16.43 -4.31 0.82
CA MET A 57 15.02 -4.32 0.44
C MET A 57 14.78 -5.54 -0.47
N GLN A 58 14.19 -6.60 0.07
CA GLN A 58 13.88 -7.81 -0.68
C GLN A 58 12.38 -7.92 -0.93
N GLY A 59 12.00 -8.31 -2.15
CA GLY A 59 10.62 -8.63 -2.51
C GLY A 59 9.75 -7.41 -2.83
N ASN A 60 8.44 -7.64 -2.71
CA ASN A 60 7.38 -6.67 -2.95
C ASN A 60 7.19 -5.79 -1.72
N ILE A 61 7.23 -4.48 -1.89
CA ILE A 61 7.19 -3.54 -0.76
C ILE A 61 6.31 -2.32 -1.02
N THR A 62 5.80 -1.74 0.07
CA THR A 62 5.16 -0.43 0.08
C THR A 62 5.87 0.49 1.07
N PHE A 63 6.37 1.62 0.60
CA PHE A 63 6.93 2.66 1.44
C PHE A 63 5.85 3.60 1.97
N LEU A 64 5.92 3.86 3.27
CA LEU A 64 5.14 4.89 3.97
C LEU A 64 6.09 6.05 4.25
N MET A 65 6.00 7.12 3.46
CA MET A 65 7.03 8.16 3.39
C MET A 65 6.59 9.41 4.15
N PRO A 66 7.21 9.75 5.28
CA PRO A 66 7.05 11.07 5.86
C PRO A 66 7.56 12.14 4.88
N SER A 67 6.93 13.30 4.87
CA SER A 67 7.39 14.42 4.02
C SER A 67 8.76 14.94 4.46
N ASP A 68 9.48 15.61 3.56
CA ASP A 68 10.78 16.23 3.88
C ASP A 68 10.68 17.19 5.08
N ARG A 69 9.58 17.96 5.18
CA ARG A 69 9.30 18.81 6.34
C ARG A 69 9.16 17.99 7.63
N THR A 70 8.38 16.92 7.60
CA THR A 70 8.21 16.05 8.76
C THR A 70 9.53 15.41 9.19
N LEU A 71 10.37 15.00 8.24
CA LEU A 71 11.69 14.44 8.54
C LEU A 71 12.65 15.48 9.13
N SER A 72 12.54 16.76 8.76
CA SER A 72 13.38 17.83 9.32
C SER A 72 13.06 18.16 10.78
N GLU A 73 11.89 17.76 11.27
CA GLU A 73 11.42 18.03 12.64
C GLU A 73 11.85 16.93 13.64
N ILE A 74 12.43 15.81 13.16
CA ILE A 74 12.87 14.71 14.01
C ILE A 74 14.40 14.58 14.03
N THR A 75 14.93 14.09 15.15
CA THR A 75 16.33 13.64 15.22
C THR A 75 16.38 12.16 14.92
N LEU A 76 16.99 11.78 13.79
CA LEU A 76 17.17 10.39 13.39
C LEU A 76 18.66 10.01 13.43
N PRO A 77 19.15 9.38 14.53
CA PRO A 77 20.52 8.92 14.60
C PRO A 77 20.77 7.81 13.58
N LYS A 78 22.02 7.69 13.10
CA LYS A 78 22.41 6.79 12.00
C LYS A 78 22.08 5.33 12.31
N GLU A 79 22.19 4.97 13.58
CA GLU A 79 21.97 3.64 14.15
C GLU A 79 20.49 3.26 14.08
N ALA A 80 19.59 4.26 14.17
CA ALA A 80 18.14 4.07 14.12
C ALA A 80 17.56 4.08 12.70
N ILE A 81 18.37 4.37 11.66
CA ILE A 81 17.90 4.40 10.26
C ILE A 81 17.35 3.04 9.84
N ASN A 82 17.98 1.94 10.28
CA ASN A 82 17.52 0.60 9.96
C ASN A 82 16.09 0.37 10.44
N ASP A 83 15.86 0.57 11.73
CA ASP A 83 14.56 0.33 12.34
C ASP A 83 13.52 1.34 11.85
N PHE A 84 13.93 2.59 11.63
CA PHE A 84 13.09 3.59 10.98
C PHE A 84 12.57 3.10 9.63
N MET A 85 13.45 2.63 8.75
CA MET A 85 13.05 2.14 7.43
C MET A 85 12.15 0.91 7.52
N LEU A 86 12.43 0.01 8.47
CA LEU A 86 11.64 -1.20 8.67
C LEU A 86 10.19 -0.88 9.12
N ARG A 87 9.98 0.09 10.02
CA ARG A 87 8.60 0.55 10.39
C ARG A 87 7.86 1.20 9.24
N HIS A 88 8.59 1.87 8.35
CA HIS A 88 8.02 2.61 7.23
C HIS A 88 7.93 1.76 5.95
N THR A 89 8.08 0.44 6.06
CA THR A 89 7.98 -0.49 4.93
C THR A 89 6.95 -1.56 5.26
N ILE A 90 5.97 -1.76 4.38
CA ILE A 90 5.07 -2.93 4.41
C ILE A 90 5.62 -3.96 3.43
N PRO A 91 5.81 -5.24 3.81
CA PRO A 91 6.36 -6.29 2.94
C PRO A 91 5.31 -6.83 1.95
N SER A 92 4.60 -5.93 1.27
CA SER A 92 3.63 -6.22 0.21
C SER A 92 3.44 -4.98 -0.67
N THR A 93 3.04 -5.16 -1.93
CA THR A 93 2.69 -4.09 -2.86
C THR A 93 1.23 -3.69 -2.71
N LEU A 94 0.98 -2.62 -1.96
CA LEU A 94 -0.36 -2.12 -1.68
C LEU A 94 -0.54 -0.79 -2.41
N LEU A 95 -1.53 -0.76 -3.31
CA LEU A 95 -2.11 0.50 -3.79
C LEU A 95 -3.10 1.01 -2.74
N PHE A 96 -3.46 2.28 -2.86
CA PHE A 96 -4.42 2.87 -1.94
C PHE A 96 -5.78 2.17 -1.97
N ASP A 97 -6.25 1.72 -3.13
CA ASP A 97 -7.52 0.98 -3.24
C ASP A 97 -7.46 -0.37 -2.52
N HIS A 98 -6.29 -1.02 -2.51
CA HIS A 98 -6.07 -2.23 -1.69
C HIS A 98 -6.14 -1.89 -0.20
N LEU A 99 -5.51 -0.77 0.21
CA LEU A 99 -5.56 -0.29 1.59
C LEU A 99 -6.99 0.02 2.04
N GLN A 100 -7.80 0.61 1.17
CA GLN A 100 -9.19 0.93 1.45
C GLN A 100 -10.08 -0.32 1.62
N GLY A 101 -9.71 -1.44 1.00
CA GLY A 101 -10.42 -2.71 1.13
C GLY A 101 -10.26 -3.38 2.50
N PHE A 102 -9.28 -2.97 3.31
CA PHE A 102 -9.13 -3.53 4.65
C PHE A 102 -10.16 -2.93 5.63
N PRO A 103 -10.79 -3.76 6.48
CA PRO A 103 -11.70 -3.27 7.52
C PRO A 103 -11.01 -2.34 8.53
N THR A 104 -11.69 -1.28 8.95
CA THR A 104 -11.25 -0.46 10.09
C THR A 104 -11.06 -1.33 11.34
N GLY A 105 -9.94 -1.12 12.04
CA GLY A 105 -9.55 -1.91 13.22
C GLY A 105 -8.68 -3.12 12.89
N SER A 106 -8.53 -3.51 11.62
CA SER A 106 -7.57 -4.54 11.21
C SER A 106 -6.12 -4.06 11.33
N MET A 107 -5.19 -5.01 11.30
CA MET A 107 -3.75 -4.79 11.48
C MET A 107 -2.97 -5.28 10.25
N ILE A 108 -1.96 -4.51 9.81
CA ILE A 108 -1.03 -4.89 8.73
C ILE A 108 0.40 -4.92 9.29
N PRO A 109 1.19 -5.97 9.05
CA PRO A 109 2.59 -6.00 9.49
C PRO A 109 3.46 -5.02 8.71
N THR A 110 4.48 -4.49 9.37
CA THR A 110 5.60 -3.82 8.70
C THR A 110 6.78 -4.78 8.55
N SER A 111 7.85 -4.33 7.89
CA SER A 111 9.10 -5.08 7.81
C SER A 111 9.85 -5.10 9.15
N GLN A 112 9.49 -4.25 10.11
CA GLN A 112 9.98 -4.39 11.48
C GLN A 112 9.16 -5.49 12.17
N SER A 113 9.86 -6.49 12.71
CA SER A 113 9.26 -7.54 13.53
C SER A 113 8.44 -6.95 14.66
N ASP A 114 7.27 -7.55 14.92
CA ASP A 114 6.32 -7.18 15.98
C ASP A 114 5.74 -5.75 15.88
N TYR A 115 6.01 -5.03 14.79
CA TYR A 115 5.44 -3.71 14.55
C TYR A 115 4.27 -3.80 13.55
N MET A 116 3.06 -3.62 14.08
CA MET A 116 1.80 -3.72 13.34
C MET A 116 1.15 -2.35 13.18
N LEU A 117 0.56 -2.12 12.01
CA LEU A 117 -0.19 -0.90 11.66
C LEU A 117 -1.68 -1.15 11.81
N ARG A 118 -2.31 -0.47 12.76
CA ARG A 118 -3.76 -0.42 12.92
C ARG A 118 -4.38 0.50 11.89
N ILE A 119 -5.34 -0.02 11.15
CA ILE A 119 -6.08 0.74 10.13
C ILE A 119 -7.24 1.48 10.77
N SER A 120 -7.39 2.76 10.43
CA SER A 120 -8.61 3.52 10.64
C SER A 120 -9.02 4.18 9.32
N ASN A 121 -10.12 3.71 8.75
CA ASN A 121 -10.72 4.27 7.53
C ASN A 121 -12.02 4.97 7.91
N ASN A 122 -12.00 6.31 7.84
CA ASN A 122 -13.12 7.17 8.14
C ASN A 122 -13.66 7.85 6.87
N GLY A 123 -13.50 7.21 5.70
CA GLY A 123 -14.04 7.67 4.41
C GLY A 123 -13.03 8.38 3.50
N ARG A 124 -13.55 9.10 2.49
CA ARG A 124 -12.88 9.47 1.21
C ARG A 124 -11.41 9.90 1.27
N LYS A 125 -10.93 10.58 2.33
CA LYS A 125 -9.53 11.01 2.48
C LYS A 125 -9.01 10.89 3.92
N ASN A 126 -9.72 10.12 4.75
CA ASN A 126 -9.45 9.99 6.17
C ASN A 126 -9.00 8.56 6.46
N PHE A 127 -7.84 8.19 5.91
CA PHE A 127 -7.23 6.88 6.10
C PHE A 127 -5.96 7.02 6.94
N TYR A 128 -5.87 6.24 8.02
CA TYR A 128 -4.82 6.32 9.02
C TYR A 128 -4.18 4.96 9.28
N LEU A 129 -2.89 4.96 9.54
CA LEU A 129 -2.07 3.83 9.97
C LEU A 129 -1.41 4.21 11.30
N ASN A 130 -1.76 3.55 12.40
CA ASN A 130 -1.33 3.94 13.76
C ASN A 130 -1.49 5.45 14.02
N ASN A 131 -2.68 5.98 13.70
CA ASN A 131 -3.02 7.40 13.83
C ASN A 131 -2.26 8.37 12.91
N VAL A 132 -1.39 7.87 12.02
CA VAL A 132 -0.73 8.68 11.00
C VAL A 132 -1.52 8.64 9.69
N GLN A 133 -1.92 9.81 9.19
CA GLN A 133 -2.76 9.92 7.98
C GLN A 133 -1.96 9.66 6.70
N ILE A 134 -2.52 8.92 5.75
CA ILE A 134 -2.06 8.93 4.35
C ILE A 134 -2.54 10.22 3.69
N ILE A 135 -1.60 11.05 3.23
CA ILE A 135 -1.88 12.36 2.60
C ILE A 135 -1.62 12.40 1.10
N LYS A 136 -0.73 11.54 0.59
CA LYS A 136 -0.46 11.41 -0.84
C LYS A 136 -0.49 9.92 -1.23
N PRO A 137 -1.65 9.38 -1.63
CA PRO A 137 -1.74 8.00 -2.08
C PRO A 137 -1.03 7.79 -3.43
N ASN A 138 -0.68 6.55 -3.73
CA ASN A 138 -0.18 6.08 -5.03
C ASN A 138 0.92 6.96 -5.66
N ILE A 139 2.01 7.25 -4.94
CA ILE A 139 3.14 8.02 -5.49
C ILE A 139 3.93 7.18 -6.50
N CYS A 140 4.26 5.94 -6.15
CA CYS A 140 4.99 5.04 -7.05
C CYS A 140 4.03 4.05 -7.71
N THR A 141 3.81 4.21 -9.01
CA THR A 141 2.83 3.42 -9.78
C THR A 141 3.41 2.77 -11.02
N ALA A 142 4.48 3.34 -11.60
CA ALA A 142 5.07 2.84 -12.83
C ALA A 142 5.80 1.49 -12.67
N GLY A 143 6.46 1.25 -11.53
CA GLY A 143 7.09 -0.03 -11.22
C GLY A 143 6.09 -1.13 -10.87
N SER A 144 6.52 -2.39 -10.82
CA SER A 144 5.67 -3.54 -10.43
C SER A 144 5.83 -3.95 -8.96
N SER A 145 7.02 -3.79 -8.38
CA SER A 145 7.38 -4.35 -7.06
C SER A 145 7.42 -3.33 -5.92
N ILE A 146 7.34 -2.03 -6.20
CA ILE A 146 7.43 -0.96 -5.21
C ILE A 146 6.20 -0.06 -5.31
N ARG A 147 5.50 0.11 -4.19
CA ARG A 147 4.45 1.10 -4.00
C ARG A 147 4.89 2.12 -2.96
N CYS A 148 4.32 3.32 -3.03
CA CYS A 148 4.70 4.39 -2.11
C CYS A 148 3.49 5.26 -1.78
N HIS A 149 3.37 5.64 -0.52
CA HIS A 149 2.36 6.55 -0.01
C HIS A 149 3.00 7.59 0.88
N GLY A 150 2.64 8.86 0.70
CA GLY A 150 3.03 9.93 1.60
C GLY A 150 2.17 9.96 2.85
N ILE A 151 2.79 10.08 4.01
CA ILE A 151 2.12 10.09 5.32
C ILE A 151 2.37 11.40 6.10
N LYS A 152 1.41 11.79 6.94
CA LYS A 152 1.43 13.02 7.75
C LYS A 152 1.95 12.74 9.16
N GLY A 153 3.25 12.45 9.25
CA GLY A 153 3.90 12.12 10.51
C GLY A 153 4.94 11.02 10.33
N VAL A 154 5.47 10.54 11.45
CA VAL A 154 6.46 9.47 11.53
C VAL A 154 5.88 8.33 12.33
N LEU A 155 6.09 7.09 11.87
CA LEU A 155 5.76 5.88 12.62
C LEU A 155 6.81 5.69 13.73
N MET A 156 6.41 6.07 14.95
CA MET A 156 7.24 6.01 16.14
C MET A 156 7.47 4.55 16.58
N PRO A 157 8.59 4.24 17.27
CA PRO A 157 8.71 2.97 17.96
C PRO A 157 7.52 2.77 18.90
N MET A 158 7.00 1.55 18.95
CA MET A 158 6.05 1.18 20.00
C MET A 158 6.88 1.00 21.27
N GLU A 159 6.66 1.83 22.28
CA GLU A 159 7.21 1.58 23.60
C GLU A 159 6.73 0.19 24.04
N PRO A 160 7.63 -0.71 24.48
CA PRO A 160 7.20 -1.98 25.03
C PRO A 160 6.24 -1.67 26.16
N ALA A 161 5.03 -2.21 26.11
CA ALA A 161 4.03 -2.00 27.14
C ALA A 161 4.65 -2.39 28.48
N SER A 162 5.02 -1.39 29.27
CA SER A 162 5.54 -1.58 30.62
C SER A 162 4.42 -2.18 31.46
N ASN A 163 4.50 -3.48 31.76
CA ASN A 163 3.71 -4.20 32.77
C ASN A 163 2.21 -3.85 32.82
N ALA A 164 1.53 -3.77 31.69
CA ALA A 164 0.10 -4.01 31.69
C ALA A 164 -0.10 -5.52 31.78
N THR A 165 -0.27 -6.03 33.00
CA THR A 165 -0.74 -7.39 33.28
C THR A 165 -2.07 -7.60 32.56
N LEU A 166 -2.02 -8.06 31.31
CA LEU A 166 -3.16 -8.66 30.64
C LEU A 166 -3.42 -9.98 31.37
N PRO A 167 -4.58 -10.17 32.02
CA PRO A 167 -4.92 -11.49 32.52
C PRO A 167 -4.92 -12.44 31.32
N SER A 168 -4.09 -13.48 31.39
CA SER A 168 -4.05 -14.53 30.38
C SER A 168 -5.47 -15.06 30.14
N PRO A 169 -5.92 -15.23 28.89
CA PRO A 169 -7.18 -15.92 28.63
C PRO A 169 -6.97 -17.39 29.00
N THR A 170 -7.36 -17.76 30.21
CA THR A 170 -7.46 -19.16 30.60
C THR A 170 -8.70 -19.71 29.91
N CYS A 171 -8.50 -20.44 28.81
CA CYS A 171 -9.52 -21.32 28.27
C CYS A 171 -9.74 -22.48 29.24
N SER A 172 -10.55 -22.26 30.27
CA SER A 172 -11.10 -23.35 31.08
C SER A 172 -12.36 -23.89 30.39
N PRO A 173 -12.51 -25.22 30.24
CA PRO A 173 -13.72 -25.81 29.69
C PRO A 173 -14.84 -25.67 30.71
N HIS A 174 -15.72 -24.69 30.53
CA HIS A 174 -16.93 -24.56 31.32
C HIS A 174 -18.00 -25.51 30.75
N ASN A 175 -18.27 -26.55 31.53
CA ASN A 175 -19.35 -27.52 31.32
C ASN A 175 -20.70 -26.79 31.34
N PRO A 176 -21.54 -26.84 30.28
CA PRO A 176 -22.80 -26.11 30.26
C PRO A 176 -23.84 -26.83 31.12
N LYS A 177 -24.10 -26.32 32.33
CA LYS A 177 -25.36 -26.61 33.03
C LYS A 177 -26.45 -25.66 32.51
N ALA A 178 -27.46 -26.28 31.91
CA ALA A 178 -28.65 -25.65 31.35
C ALA A 178 -29.38 -24.73 32.37
N PRO A 179 -29.95 -23.60 31.93
CA PRO A 179 -30.93 -22.87 32.73
C PRO A 179 -32.29 -23.58 32.66
N THR A 180 -32.80 -23.95 33.83
CA THR A 180 -34.14 -24.49 34.04
C THR A 180 -35.18 -23.41 33.78
N ALA A 181 -36.20 -23.73 32.99
CA ALA A 181 -37.36 -22.86 32.72
C ALA A 181 -38.26 -22.68 33.96
N PRO A 182 -38.92 -21.53 34.15
CA PRO A 182 -40.09 -21.43 35.01
C PRO A 182 -41.40 -21.75 34.25
N PRO A 183 -42.44 -22.24 34.95
CA PRO A 183 -43.63 -22.85 34.33
C PRO A 183 -44.64 -21.83 33.80
N ILE A 184 -45.32 -22.24 32.72
CA ILE A 184 -46.45 -21.60 32.05
C ILE A 184 -47.76 -21.99 32.76
N SER A 185 -48.67 -21.04 33.01
CA SER A 185 -50.14 -21.24 32.87
C SER A 185 -50.98 -19.97 33.11
N PRO A 186 -52.25 -19.92 32.62
CA PRO A 186 -52.68 -18.85 31.68
C PRO A 186 -54.00 -18.13 32.05
N LYS A 187 -54.32 -17.07 31.28
CA LYS A 187 -55.63 -16.72 30.64
C LYS A 187 -55.97 -15.21 30.66
N HIS A 188 -55.87 -14.59 29.47
CA HIS A 188 -56.80 -13.69 28.72
C HIS A 188 -57.94 -12.90 29.45
N PRO A 189 -58.57 -11.85 28.84
CA PRO A 189 -58.40 -11.29 27.46
C PRO A 189 -58.40 -9.74 27.29
N ALA A 190 -57.76 -9.31 26.20
CA ALA A 190 -58.14 -8.31 25.16
C ALA A 190 -58.86 -6.95 25.44
N ALA A 191 -58.16 -5.87 24.98
CA ALA A 191 -58.62 -4.72 24.15
C ALA A 191 -59.42 -3.56 24.79
N PRO A 192 -59.56 -2.36 24.14
CA PRO A 192 -58.65 -1.59 23.27
C PRO A 192 -58.63 -0.03 23.48
N ALA A 193 -57.67 0.63 22.80
CA ALA A 193 -57.69 2.00 22.21
C ALA A 193 -57.67 3.27 23.08
N THR A 194 -56.67 4.15 22.88
CA THR A 194 -56.82 5.46 22.19
C THR A 194 -55.46 6.15 21.94
N PRO A 195 -55.28 6.88 20.83
CA PRO A 195 -54.07 7.67 20.54
C PRO A 195 -54.25 9.14 20.93
N THR A 196 -53.22 9.77 21.50
CA THR A 196 -53.25 11.22 21.78
C THR A 196 -52.19 11.96 20.96
N HIS A 197 -52.70 12.65 19.94
CA HIS A 197 -52.07 13.73 19.20
C HIS A 197 -51.55 14.84 20.12
N ARG A 198 -50.36 15.38 19.82
CA ARG A 198 -50.13 16.83 19.94
C ARG A 198 -49.04 17.29 18.95
N PRO A 199 -49.37 18.15 17.97
CA PRO A 199 -48.39 18.94 17.25
C PRO A 199 -48.14 20.25 18.00
N SER A 200 -46.95 20.84 17.84
CA SER A 200 -46.64 22.18 18.31
C SER A 200 -45.84 22.94 17.24
N PRO A 201 -45.99 24.28 17.19
CA PRO A 201 -46.15 25.01 15.94
C PRO A 201 -44.88 25.75 15.51
N PHE A 202 -44.67 25.84 14.19
CA PHE A 202 -43.87 26.91 13.56
C PHE A 202 -44.63 28.25 13.62
N PRO A 203 -43.91 29.39 13.69
CA PRO A 203 -43.99 30.37 12.60
C PRO A 203 -42.65 31.15 12.40
N PRO A 204 -42.57 32.21 11.57
CA PRO A 204 -42.41 32.15 10.12
C PRO A 204 -41.12 32.84 9.62
N MET A 205 -40.79 32.57 8.37
CA MET A 205 -39.76 33.21 7.55
C MET A 205 -40.25 34.57 7.00
N PRO A 206 -39.37 35.56 6.76
CA PRO A 206 -39.59 36.59 5.74
C PRO A 206 -38.72 36.40 4.50
N SER A 207 -39.26 36.95 3.41
CA SER A 207 -39.01 36.65 2.01
C SER A 207 -37.80 37.37 1.38
N GLN A 208 -37.21 36.67 0.41
CA GLN A 208 -36.78 37.12 -0.94
C GLN A 208 -35.88 38.36 -1.15
N GLY A 209 -34.75 38.06 -1.84
CA GLY A 209 -34.25 38.83 -2.99
C GLY A 209 -32.71 38.89 -3.09
N PRO A 210 -32.12 38.94 -4.30
CA PRO A 210 -32.28 38.05 -5.44
C PRO A 210 -30.98 37.28 -5.79
N ILE A 211 -31.18 36.09 -6.34
CA ILE A 211 -30.18 35.23 -6.99
C ILE A 211 -29.59 35.97 -8.20
N LYS A 212 -28.26 36.08 -8.27
CA LYS A 212 -27.56 36.34 -9.54
C LYS A 212 -27.06 35.03 -10.13
N GLN A 213 -27.47 34.87 -11.38
CA GLN A 213 -27.41 33.73 -12.27
C GLN A 213 -25.98 33.37 -12.70
N ILE A 214 -25.74 32.07 -12.82
CA ILE A 214 -24.62 31.43 -13.54
C ILE A 214 -24.74 31.77 -15.04
N SER A 215 -23.64 32.11 -15.72
CA SER A 215 -23.05 31.29 -16.81
C SER A 215 -22.04 32.06 -17.69
N THR A 216 -20.88 31.43 -17.86
CA THR A 216 -20.03 31.30 -19.07
C THR A 216 -19.85 32.45 -20.08
N ALA A 217 -18.59 32.83 -20.30
CA ALA A 217 -18.02 32.94 -21.66
C ALA A 217 -16.48 32.86 -21.61
N ALA A 218 -15.93 31.83 -22.27
CA ALA A 218 -14.51 31.73 -22.60
C ALA A 218 -14.19 32.59 -23.85
N PRO A 219 -12.99 33.16 -23.97
CA PRO A 219 -12.45 33.60 -25.26
C PRO A 219 -11.70 32.46 -26.00
N PRO A 220 -11.59 32.56 -27.34
CA PRO A 220 -11.39 31.44 -28.26
C PRO A 220 -9.94 30.92 -28.36
N PRO A 221 -9.74 29.72 -28.96
CA PRO A 221 -8.42 29.20 -29.28
C PRO A 221 -7.88 29.88 -30.56
N THR A 222 -6.69 30.47 -30.47
CA THR A 222 -5.90 30.83 -31.65
C THR A 222 -5.26 29.57 -32.21
N GLY A 223 -5.88 29.05 -33.27
CA GLY A 223 -5.24 28.08 -34.15
C GLY A 223 -4.08 28.73 -34.93
N SER A 224 -2.98 28.00 -35.03
CA SER A 224 -2.06 28.13 -36.15
C SER A 224 -1.79 26.74 -36.73
N LYS A 225 -1.87 26.73 -38.05
CA LYS A 225 -2.07 25.61 -38.95
C LYS A 225 -0.74 24.95 -39.34
N LYS A 226 -0.85 23.64 -39.60
CA LYS A 226 -0.35 22.90 -40.78
C LYS A 226 1.15 22.60 -40.93
N SER A 227 1.32 21.41 -41.52
CA SER A 227 2.34 21.01 -42.50
C SER A 227 3.61 20.44 -41.87
N SER A 228 4.21 19.36 -42.33
CA SER A 228 3.86 18.25 -43.23
C SER A 228 4.97 17.21 -43.05
N SER A 229 4.63 15.97 -43.36
CA SER A 229 5.49 14.84 -43.73
C SER A 229 6.94 15.16 -44.12
N ASP A 230 7.90 14.35 -43.62
CA ASP A 230 8.57 13.35 -44.46
C ASP A 230 9.53 12.44 -43.68
N LYS A 231 9.32 11.13 -43.89
CA LYS A 231 10.27 10.07 -44.24
C LYS A 231 11.50 9.72 -43.37
N ILE A 232 11.49 8.41 -43.04
CA ILE A 232 12.56 7.42 -43.25
C ILE A 232 13.83 7.60 -42.41
N VAL A 233 14.00 6.72 -41.41
CA VAL A 233 15.18 5.84 -41.32
C VAL A 233 14.74 4.48 -40.76
N ARG A 234 14.81 3.44 -41.60
CA ARG A 234 14.89 2.03 -41.18
C ARG A 234 16.21 1.85 -40.42
N GLY A 235 16.14 1.50 -39.14
CA GLY A 235 17.28 1.01 -38.36
C GLY A 235 17.05 -0.44 -37.96
N ILE A 236 17.28 -1.36 -38.89
CA ILE A 236 17.39 -2.80 -38.62
C ILE A 236 18.69 -2.98 -37.86
N LEU A 237 18.63 -3.24 -36.55
CA LEU A 237 19.79 -3.77 -35.82
C LEU A 237 19.67 -5.29 -35.74
N HIS A 238 20.39 -5.95 -36.63
CA HIS A 238 20.70 -7.37 -36.57
C HIS A 238 21.42 -7.66 -35.24
N SER A 239 20.76 -8.36 -34.33
CA SER A 239 21.44 -9.03 -33.21
C SER A 239 21.97 -10.37 -33.72
N VAL A 240 23.21 -10.34 -34.19
CA VAL A 240 23.99 -11.52 -34.56
C VAL A 240 24.23 -12.37 -33.31
N ALA A 241 23.73 -13.60 -33.35
CA ALA A 241 24.15 -14.68 -32.47
C ALA A 241 25.59 -15.08 -32.80
N PRO A 242 26.45 -15.39 -31.82
CA PRO A 242 27.55 -16.30 -32.03
C PRO A 242 27.10 -17.73 -31.75
N CYS A 243 27.17 -18.51 -32.82
CA CYS A 243 27.36 -19.95 -32.87
C CYS A 243 28.29 -20.45 -31.74
N MET A 244 27.82 -21.42 -30.94
CA MET A 244 28.69 -22.41 -30.31
C MET A 244 28.01 -23.79 -30.32
N ILE A 245 28.42 -24.55 -31.34
CA ILE A 245 28.68 -26.00 -31.32
C ILE A 245 27.45 -26.92 -31.39
N LEU A 246 27.05 -27.14 -32.64
CA LEU A 246 26.68 -28.45 -33.16
C LEU A 246 27.88 -29.40 -33.01
N ALA A 247 27.82 -30.37 -32.10
CA ALA A 247 28.60 -31.61 -32.18
C ALA A 247 28.14 -32.60 -31.10
N PHE A 248 26.97 -33.23 -31.26
CA PHE A 248 26.84 -34.65 -30.89
C PHE A 248 25.94 -35.33 -31.92
N VAL A 249 26.67 -35.84 -32.91
CA VAL A 249 26.31 -36.77 -33.94
C VAL A 249 25.43 -37.89 -33.38
N THR A 250 24.34 -38.12 -34.10
CA THR A 250 23.60 -39.38 -34.18
C THR A 250 24.51 -40.60 -34.07
N PHE A 251 24.38 -41.41 -33.03
CA PHE A 251 24.66 -42.84 -33.15
C PHE A 251 23.48 -43.62 -32.60
N LYS A 252 22.74 -44.17 -33.56
CA LYS A 252 21.84 -45.30 -33.44
C LYS A 252 22.72 -46.53 -33.72
N ILE A 253 22.80 -47.45 -32.76
CA ILE A 253 22.76 -48.93 -32.85
C ILE A 253 22.72 -49.40 -31.40
#